data_AF-A0A819PGW6-F1
#
_entry.id   AF-A0A819PGW6-F1
#
_cell.length_a   1.000
_cell.length_b   1.000
_cell.length_c   1.000
_cell.angle_alpha   90.00
_cell.angle_beta   90.00
_cell.angle_gamma   90.00
#
_symmetry.space_group_name_H-M   'P 1'
#
loop_
_entity.id
_entity.type
_entity.pdbx_description
1 polymer ?
#
loop_
_entity_poly.entity_id
_entity_poly.type
_entity_poly.pdbx_seq_one_letter_code
_entity_poly.pdbx_strand_id
1 'polypeptide(L)'
;MNFGWLQINIQYIEITDTTNNLMLTKLLKYSSSSLVVAVKRSVTTNQSNFHLSNQMKLLNDNKQFKKTLELFDKHTKNNTKTYSSYIITQALKACTHLKDLERGKTIHHHLISSRTKDDLYITTLLIHLYMQCNDIASAELLFDTTTKKNVTIYGAMMKGYIKNKQASKAIDLVNQIDKPDEIIINLLFNACAQLGTLEALNLVNKVSNEIPKSFHSNSILLNALLDALMKCGDIKHAESLFDK
;
A
#
# COMPACT_ATOMS: atom_id res chain seq x y z
N MET A 1 32.40 -32.47 -52.15
CA MET A 1 31.82 -32.80 -50.83
C MET A 1 31.20 -31.54 -50.26
N ASN A 2 29.86 -31.47 -50.30
CA ASN A 2 29.07 -30.39 -49.70
C ASN A 2 29.00 -30.62 -48.18
N PHE A 3 29.46 -29.68 -47.38
CA PHE A 3 29.05 -29.57 -45.99
C PHE A 3 28.15 -28.35 -45.87
N GLY A 4 26.85 -28.61 -45.71
CA GLY A 4 25.81 -27.60 -45.56
C GLY A 4 25.88 -26.93 -44.20
N TRP A 5 25.81 -25.61 -44.18
CA TRP A 5 25.60 -24.84 -42.97
C TRP A 5 24.10 -24.91 -42.62
N LEU A 6 23.78 -25.54 -41.49
CA LEU A 6 22.46 -25.46 -40.86
C LEU A 6 22.24 -24.02 -40.36
N GLN A 7 21.36 -23.30 -41.04
CA GLN A 7 20.84 -22.00 -40.60
C GLN A 7 19.99 -22.22 -39.33
N ILE A 8 20.53 -21.91 -38.15
CA ILE A 8 19.73 -21.88 -36.93
C ILE A 8 18.97 -20.56 -36.90
N ASN A 9 17.71 -20.63 -37.32
CA ASN A 9 16.75 -19.54 -37.23
C ASN A 9 16.26 -19.46 -35.77
N ILE A 10 16.86 -18.60 -34.94
CA ILE A 10 16.44 -18.47 -33.53
C ILE A 10 15.19 -17.58 -33.48
N GLN A 11 14.02 -18.22 -33.53
CA GLN A 11 12.80 -17.64 -33.00
C GLN A 11 13.01 -17.30 -31.51
N TYR A 12 12.46 -16.15 -31.11
CA TYR A 12 12.38 -15.65 -29.74
C TYR A 12 12.21 -16.77 -28.70
N ILE A 13 13.20 -16.94 -27.81
CA ILE A 13 13.02 -17.73 -26.58
C ILE A 13 12.57 -16.75 -25.50
N GLU A 14 11.27 -16.66 -25.24
CA GLU A 14 10.75 -16.08 -24.00
C GLU A 14 11.10 -17.03 -22.84
N ILE A 15 12.02 -16.61 -21.98
CA ILE A 15 12.34 -17.34 -20.75
C ILE A 15 11.37 -16.87 -19.68
N THR A 16 10.35 -17.68 -19.40
CA THR A 16 9.29 -17.39 -18.39
C THR A 16 9.61 -17.90 -16.99
N ASP A 17 10.79 -18.47 -16.73
CA ASP A 17 11.13 -19.02 -15.42
C ASP A 17 12.51 -18.58 -14.91
N THR A 18 12.50 -17.67 -13.92
CA THR A 18 13.68 -17.01 -13.35
C THR A 18 14.37 -17.81 -12.24
N THR A 19 14.02 -19.08 -12.03
CA THR A 19 14.54 -19.87 -10.90
C THR A 19 15.75 -20.75 -11.24
N ASN A 20 16.05 -20.97 -12.53
CA ASN A 20 17.08 -21.94 -12.95
C ASN A 20 18.43 -21.29 -13.35
N ASN A 21 19.23 -20.92 -12.35
CA ASN A 21 20.56 -20.30 -12.50
C ASN A 21 21.57 -21.13 -13.36
N LEU A 22 21.37 -22.45 -13.49
CA LEU A 22 22.27 -23.34 -14.22
C LEU A 22 22.07 -23.28 -15.75
N MET A 23 20.86 -22.97 -16.23
CA MET A 23 20.58 -22.82 -17.67
C MET A 23 21.11 -21.48 -18.19
N LEU A 24 20.91 -20.41 -17.42
CA LEU A 24 21.38 -19.05 -17.72
C LEU A 24 22.91 -18.97 -17.83
N THR A 25 23.64 -19.67 -16.95
CA THR A 25 25.11 -19.72 -17.00
C THR A 25 25.64 -20.47 -18.22
N LYS A 26 24.94 -21.50 -18.71
CA LYS A 26 25.28 -22.16 -19.98
C LYS A 26 25.01 -21.26 -21.20
N LEU A 27 23.93 -20.49 -21.22
CA LEU A 27 23.60 -19.54 -22.30
C LEU A 27 24.56 -18.34 -22.37
N LEU A 28 25.09 -17.88 -21.23
CA LEU A 28 26.14 -16.85 -21.16
C LEU A 28 27.45 -17.25 -21.87
N LYS A 29 27.69 -18.55 -22.11
CA LYS A 29 28.89 -19.04 -22.77
C LYS A 29 28.82 -19.02 -24.31
N TYR A 30 27.62 -18.91 -24.88
CA TYR A 30 27.37 -19.08 -26.31
C TYR A 30 26.79 -17.84 -27.02
N SER A 31 26.54 -16.73 -26.30
CA SER A 31 25.93 -15.52 -26.87
C SER A 31 26.96 -14.41 -27.11
N SER A 32 26.67 -13.55 -28.09
CA SER A 32 27.48 -12.37 -28.43
C SER A 32 27.77 -11.51 -27.20
N SER A 33 28.97 -10.91 -27.16
CA SER A 33 29.51 -10.17 -26.00
C SER A 33 28.53 -9.15 -25.39
N SER A 34 27.68 -8.53 -26.22
CA SER A 34 26.67 -7.57 -25.78
C SER A 34 25.53 -8.20 -24.97
N LEU A 35 25.07 -9.41 -25.32
CA LEU A 35 24.03 -10.16 -24.58
C LEU A 35 24.58 -10.64 -23.23
N VAL A 36 25.81 -11.15 -23.20
CA VAL A 36 26.49 -11.59 -21.97
C VAL A 36 26.64 -10.42 -20.99
N VAL A 37 27.05 -9.25 -21.48
CA VAL A 37 27.14 -8.03 -20.66
C VAL A 37 25.77 -7.57 -20.18
N ALA A 38 24.74 -7.60 -21.04
CA ALA A 38 23.38 -7.20 -20.66
C ALA A 38 22.77 -8.13 -19.60
N VAL A 39 22.93 -9.45 -19.75
CA VAL A 39 22.43 -10.45 -18.79
C VAL A 39 23.23 -10.43 -17.49
N LYS A 40 24.56 -10.32 -17.55
CA LYS A 40 25.37 -10.18 -16.33
C LYS A 40 25.03 -8.90 -15.57
N ARG A 41 24.78 -7.80 -16.28
CA ARG A 41 24.35 -6.52 -15.71
C ARG A 41 22.94 -6.61 -15.12
N SER A 42 22.00 -7.32 -15.75
CA SER A 42 20.64 -7.50 -15.19
C SER A 42 20.65 -8.36 -13.92
N VAL A 43 21.44 -9.43 -13.89
CA VAL A 43 21.61 -10.31 -12.72
C VAL A 43 22.24 -9.56 -11.54
N THR A 44 23.31 -8.80 -11.76
CA THR A 44 23.94 -8.01 -10.68
C THR A 44 23.04 -6.88 -10.19
N THR A 45 22.29 -6.23 -11.09
CA THR A 45 21.30 -5.23 -10.67
C THR A 45 20.16 -5.83 -9.85
N ASN A 46 19.71 -7.05 -10.17
CA ASN A 46 18.68 -7.72 -9.37
C ASN A 46 19.19 -8.12 -7.98
N GLN A 47 20.43 -8.59 -7.87
CA GLN A 47 21.05 -8.88 -6.58
C GLN A 47 21.26 -7.62 -5.72
N SER A 48 21.71 -6.51 -6.33
CA SER A 48 21.91 -5.24 -5.64
C SER A 48 20.60 -4.62 -5.15
N ASN A 49 19.56 -4.63 -5.99
CA ASN A 49 18.23 -4.14 -5.61
C ASN A 49 17.58 -5.01 -4.53
N PHE A 50 17.76 -6.33 -4.59
CA PHE A 50 17.23 -7.27 -3.59
C PHE A 50 17.87 -7.05 -2.22
N HIS A 51 19.19 -6.92 -2.17
CA HIS A 51 19.91 -6.62 -0.93
C HIS A 51 19.49 -5.27 -0.35
N LEU A 52 19.42 -4.23 -1.19
CA LEU A 52 18.96 -2.90 -0.79
C LEU A 52 17.53 -2.92 -0.24
N SER A 53 16.61 -3.60 -0.92
CA SER A 53 15.23 -3.72 -0.46
C SER A 53 15.12 -4.38 0.91
N ASN A 54 15.93 -5.41 1.17
CA ASN A 54 15.92 -6.11 2.45
C ASN A 54 16.50 -5.24 3.56
N GLN A 55 17.57 -4.48 3.27
CA GLN A 55 18.13 -3.53 4.22
C GLN A 55 17.14 -2.41 4.56
N MET A 56 16.48 -1.83 3.54
CA MET A 56 15.46 -0.80 3.75
C MET A 56 14.28 -1.32 4.57
N LYS A 57 13.84 -2.56 4.31
CA LYS A 57 12.81 -3.23 5.11
C LYS A 57 13.26 -3.37 6.57
N LEU A 58 14.45 -3.90 6.81
CA LEU A 58 15.01 -4.06 8.16
C LEU A 58 15.12 -2.74 8.92
N LEU A 59 15.55 -1.66 8.25
CA LEU A 59 15.62 -0.34 8.84
C LEU A 59 14.22 0.20 9.21
N ASN A 60 13.23 0.00 8.34
CA ASN A 60 11.85 0.37 8.63
C ASN A 60 11.25 -0.43 9.79
N ASP A 61 11.48 -1.74 9.83
CA ASP A 61 11.01 -2.63 10.91
C ASP A 61 11.62 -2.19 12.26
N ASN A 62 12.87 -1.71 12.23
CA ASN A 62 13.56 -1.12 13.39
C ASN A 62 13.24 0.37 13.65
N LYS A 63 12.23 0.93 12.97
CA LYS A 63 11.80 2.34 13.06
C LYS A 63 12.91 3.36 12.72
N GLN A 64 13.95 2.96 12.00
CA GLN A 64 15.06 3.80 11.56
C GLN A 64 14.74 4.51 10.24
N PHE A 65 13.58 5.17 10.16
CA PHE A 65 13.02 5.74 8.93
C PHE A 65 13.96 6.74 8.24
N LYS A 66 14.67 7.57 9.03
CA LYS A 66 15.64 8.54 8.48
C LYS A 66 16.77 7.83 7.73
N LYS A 67 17.31 6.76 8.32
CA LYS A 67 18.37 5.96 7.68
C LYS A 67 17.85 5.22 6.45
N THR A 68 16.59 4.76 6.46
CA THR A 68 15.94 4.19 5.27
C THR A 68 15.98 5.19 4.11
N LEU A 69 15.65 6.46 4.37
CA LEU A 69 15.64 7.51 3.35
C LEU A 69 17.06 7.95 2.94
N GLU A 70 18.00 8.02 3.87
CA GLU A 70 19.43 8.26 3.53
C GLU A 70 19.98 7.16 2.61
N LEU A 71 19.64 5.91 2.89
CA LEU A 71 20.03 4.77 2.06
C LEU A 71 19.36 4.82 0.68
N PHE A 72 18.08 5.19 0.63
CA PHE A 72 17.35 5.43 -0.62
C PHE A 72 18.02 6.53 -1.44
N ASP A 73 18.28 7.70 -0.85
CA ASP A 73 18.89 8.87 -1.52
C ASP A 73 20.31 8.57 -2.03
N LYS A 74 21.10 7.80 -1.26
CA LYS A 74 22.42 7.35 -1.72
C LYS A 74 22.31 6.47 -2.96
N HIS A 75 21.29 5.62 -3.02
CA HIS A 75 21.05 4.76 -4.16
C HIS A 75 20.48 5.53 -5.36
N THR A 76 19.62 6.54 -5.14
CA THR A 76 19.06 7.36 -6.23
C THR A 76 20.12 8.21 -6.91
N LYS A 77 21.07 8.78 -6.15
CA LYS A 77 22.20 9.56 -6.70
C LYS A 77 23.13 8.74 -7.61
N ASN A 78 23.23 7.44 -7.36
CA ASN A 78 24.15 6.56 -8.06
C ASN A 78 23.52 5.81 -9.25
N ASN A 79 22.19 5.81 -9.39
CA ASN A 79 21.47 5.04 -10.40
C ASN A 79 20.33 5.84 -11.03
N THR A 80 20.42 6.12 -12.34
CA THR A 80 19.43 6.88 -13.13
C THR A 80 18.24 6.05 -13.66
N LYS A 81 17.94 4.90 -13.04
CA LYS A 81 16.95 3.92 -13.53
C LYS A 81 15.70 3.81 -12.66
N THR A 82 14.64 3.29 -13.28
CA THR A 82 13.35 2.92 -12.71
C THR A 82 13.51 2.08 -11.44
N TYR A 83 12.96 2.57 -10.32
CA TYR A 83 13.03 1.85 -9.04
C TYR A 83 12.12 0.63 -9.04
N SER A 84 12.49 -0.42 -8.30
CA SER A 84 11.56 -1.52 -8.06
C SER A 84 10.40 -1.04 -7.19
N SER A 85 9.18 -1.53 -7.44
CA SER A 85 7.98 -1.25 -6.63
C SER A 85 8.24 -1.45 -5.13
N TYR A 86 9.08 -2.44 -4.78
CA TYR A 86 9.44 -2.71 -3.40
C TYR A 86 10.31 -1.62 -2.76
N ILE A 87 11.34 -1.11 -3.44
CA ILE A 87 12.18 -0.01 -2.91
C ILE A 87 11.31 1.23 -2.70
N ILE A 88 10.45 1.54 -3.67
CA ILE A 88 9.50 2.66 -3.60
C ILE A 88 8.58 2.50 -2.39
N THR A 89 8.01 1.31 -2.20
CA THR A 89 7.18 0.96 -1.04
C THR A 89 7.89 1.26 0.28
N GLN A 90 9.14 0.85 0.42
CA GLN A 90 9.89 1.06 1.66
C GLN A 90 10.23 2.53 1.89
N ALA A 91 10.56 3.27 0.82
CA ALA A 91 10.78 4.71 0.88
C ALA A 91 9.49 5.45 1.28
N LEU A 92 8.35 5.14 0.64
CA LEU A 92 7.05 5.75 0.95
C LEU A 92 6.61 5.49 2.40
N LYS A 93 6.83 4.28 2.92
CA LYS A 93 6.56 3.98 4.35
C LYS A 93 7.39 4.88 5.26
N ALA A 94 8.68 5.04 4.99
CA ALA A 94 9.54 5.92 5.77
C ALA A 94 9.11 7.39 5.66
N CYS A 95 8.77 7.88 4.46
CA CYS A 95 8.23 9.22 4.27
C CYS A 95 6.93 9.43 5.05
N THR A 96 6.03 8.44 5.06
CA THR A 96 4.77 8.50 5.81
C THR A 96 5.04 8.65 7.31
N HIS A 97 5.93 7.83 7.86
CA HIS A 97 6.27 7.90 9.29
C HIS A 97 6.94 9.23 9.68
N LEU A 98 7.78 9.78 8.80
CA LEU A 98 8.46 11.06 9.01
C LEU A 98 7.63 12.29 8.63
N LYS A 99 6.44 12.10 8.04
CA LYS A 99 5.63 13.17 7.44
C LYS A 99 6.40 14.00 6.39
N ASP A 100 7.28 13.33 5.63
CA ASP A 100 8.09 13.96 4.60
C ASP A 100 7.31 14.02 3.28
N LEU A 101 6.48 15.05 3.16
CA LEU A 101 5.61 15.26 2.00
C LEU A 101 6.39 15.54 0.72
N GLU A 102 7.46 16.33 0.78
CA GLU A 102 8.23 16.76 -0.39
C GLU A 102 8.96 15.57 -1.05
N ARG A 103 9.60 14.72 -0.24
CA ARG A 103 10.21 13.50 -0.76
C ARG A 103 9.14 12.53 -1.30
N GLY A 104 8.00 12.44 -0.62
CA GLY A 104 6.86 11.66 -1.07
C GLY A 104 6.30 12.11 -2.44
N LYS A 105 6.13 13.42 -2.65
CA LYS A 105 5.73 14.02 -3.93
C LYS A 105 6.75 13.75 -5.04
N THR A 106 8.04 13.83 -4.71
CA THR A 106 9.12 13.49 -5.65
C THR A 106 9.04 12.03 -6.11
N ILE A 107 8.80 11.10 -5.17
CA ILE A 107 8.60 9.68 -5.48
C ILE A 107 7.33 9.47 -6.33
N HIS A 108 6.23 10.13 -5.98
CA HIS A 108 4.98 10.05 -6.73
C HIS A 108 5.15 10.56 -8.17
N HIS A 109 5.80 11.70 -8.36
CA HIS A 109 6.09 12.23 -9.69
C HIS A 109 6.95 11.27 -10.53
N HIS A 110 7.93 10.61 -9.90
CA HIS A 110 8.73 9.59 -10.56
C HIS A 110 7.87 8.39 -11.01
N LEU A 111 6.95 7.91 -10.17
CA LEU A 111 6.04 6.81 -10.49
C LEU A 111 5.17 7.10 -11.72
N ILE A 112 4.63 8.33 -11.81
CA ILE A 112 3.85 8.79 -12.96
C ILE A 112 4.73 8.81 -14.22
N SER A 113 5.93 9.38 -14.10
CA SER A 113 6.87 9.53 -15.21
C SER A 113 7.40 8.20 -15.74
N SER A 114 7.54 7.19 -14.87
CA SER A 114 8.02 5.86 -15.25
C SER A 114 6.97 4.98 -15.93
N ARG A 115 5.73 5.46 -16.12
CA ARG A 115 4.58 4.68 -16.62
C ARG A 115 4.43 3.35 -15.89
N THR A 116 4.71 3.34 -14.59
CA THR A 116 4.51 2.15 -13.76
C THR A 116 3.03 1.81 -13.81
N LYS A 117 2.70 0.53 -14.05
CA LYS A 117 1.31 0.07 -14.01
C LYS A 117 0.69 0.46 -12.66
N ASP A 118 -0.57 0.88 -12.68
CA ASP A 118 -1.34 1.20 -11.49
C ASP A 118 -1.27 0.04 -10.49
N ASP A 119 -0.46 0.22 -9.46
CA ASP A 119 -0.30 -0.72 -8.36
C ASP A 119 -1.13 -0.20 -7.20
N LEU A 120 -2.28 -0.83 -6.97
CA LEU A 120 -3.23 -0.46 -5.92
C LEU A 120 -2.55 -0.37 -4.54
N TYR A 121 -1.54 -1.20 -4.29
CA TYR A 121 -0.79 -1.18 -3.04
C TYR A 121 0.03 0.10 -2.90
N ILE A 122 0.74 0.52 -3.96
CA ILE A 122 1.50 1.78 -3.97
C ILE A 122 0.55 2.97 -3.87
N THR A 123 -0.57 2.96 -4.60
CA THR A 123 -1.58 4.03 -4.53
C THR A 123 -2.14 4.18 -3.11
N THR A 124 -2.43 3.06 -2.45
CA THR A 124 -2.88 3.07 -1.04
C THR A 124 -1.82 3.65 -0.11
N LEU A 125 -0.52 3.37 -0.34
CA LEU A 125 0.58 3.96 0.44
C LEU A 125 0.72 5.47 0.20
N LEU A 126 0.55 5.93 -1.04
CA LEU A 126 0.53 7.35 -1.37
C LEU A 126 -0.63 8.06 -0.68
N ILE A 127 -1.83 7.49 -0.70
CA ILE A 127 -2.98 8.02 0.06
C ILE A 127 -2.66 8.12 1.55
N HIS A 128 -2.07 7.08 2.15
CA HIS A 128 -1.64 7.14 3.54
C HIS A 128 -0.65 8.27 3.81
N LEU A 129 0.36 8.44 2.95
CA LEU A 129 1.33 9.52 3.06
C LEU A 129 0.64 10.89 3.02
N TYR A 130 -0.18 11.16 1.99
CA TYR A 130 -0.86 12.43 1.82
C TYR A 130 -1.78 12.75 3.00
N MET A 131 -2.58 11.78 3.44
CA MET A 131 -3.43 11.91 4.63
C MET A 131 -2.62 12.15 5.91
N GLN A 132 -1.46 11.50 6.05
CA GLN A 132 -0.59 11.65 7.22
C GLN A 132 0.07 13.03 7.30
N CYS A 133 0.27 13.67 6.14
CA CYS A 133 0.80 15.02 5.94
C CYS A 133 -0.29 16.10 5.79
N ASN A 134 -1.56 15.76 6.05
CA ASN A 134 -2.73 16.65 5.95
C ASN A 134 -2.99 17.23 4.53
N ASP A 135 -2.42 16.64 3.48
CA ASP A 135 -2.69 16.99 2.08
C ASP A 135 -3.87 16.16 1.57
N ILE A 136 -5.06 16.47 2.10
CA ILE A 136 -6.28 15.68 1.90
C ILE A 136 -6.71 15.71 0.42
N ALA A 137 -6.57 16.86 -0.24
CA ALA A 137 -6.96 17.02 -1.64
C ALA A 137 -6.18 16.09 -2.59
N SER A 138 -4.87 15.91 -2.35
CA SER A 138 -4.05 14.98 -3.14
C SER A 138 -4.45 13.52 -2.89
N ALA A 139 -4.82 13.17 -1.66
CA ALA A 139 -5.32 11.85 -1.32
C ALA A 139 -6.68 11.55 -1.99
N GLU A 140 -7.61 12.53 -1.95
CA GLU A 140 -8.91 12.45 -2.62
C GLU A 140 -8.75 12.28 -4.13
N LEU A 141 -7.90 13.07 -4.78
CA LEU A 141 -7.64 12.95 -6.21
C LEU A 141 -7.10 11.57 -6.59
N LEU A 142 -6.16 11.02 -5.83
CA LEU A 142 -5.64 9.67 -6.05
C LEU A 142 -6.72 8.61 -5.85
N PHE A 143 -7.55 8.78 -4.83
CA PHE A 143 -8.65 7.88 -4.56
C PHE A 143 -9.63 7.89 -5.73
N ASP A 144 -10.10 9.07 -6.16
CA ASP A 144 -11.10 9.22 -7.22
C ASP A 144 -10.62 8.68 -8.56
N THR A 145 -9.36 8.94 -8.91
CA THR A 145 -8.73 8.44 -10.14
C THR A 145 -8.47 6.92 -10.13
N THR A 146 -8.50 6.27 -8.97
CA THR A 146 -8.32 4.81 -8.87
C THR A 146 -9.57 4.06 -9.32
N THR A 147 -9.46 3.30 -10.42
CA THR A 147 -10.60 2.56 -11.01
C THR A 147 -11.02 1.33 -10.20
N LYS A 148 -10.06 0.53 -9.71
CA LYS A 148 -10.32 -0.71 -8.96
C LYS A 148 -10.03 -0.50 -7.47
N LYS A 149 -11.05 -0.07 -6.72
CA LYS A 149 -10.96 0.12 -5.27
C LYS A 149 -11.34 -1.17 -4.54
N ASN A 150 -10.65 -1.47 -3.45
CA ASN A 150 -10.98 -2.54 -2.50
C ASN A 150 -11.13 -1.97 -1.09
N VAL A 151 -11.57 -2.80 -0.13
CA VAL A 151 -11.74 -2.40 1.27
C VAL A 151 -10.46 -1.79 1.88
N THR A 152 -9.27 -2.19 1.43
CA THR A 152 -8.00 -1.65 1.94
C THR A 152 -7.82 -0.16 1.61
N ILE A 153 -8.09 0.26 0.36
CA ILE A 153 -7.96 1.67 -0.03
C ILE A 153 -9.08 2.54 0.57
N TYR A 154 -10.29 1.99 0.73
CA TYR A 154 -11.36 2.67 1.49
C TYR A 154 -10.97 2.86 2.95
N GLY A 155 -10.44 1.83 3.61
CA GLY A 155 -9.97 1.91 4.99
C GLY A 155 -8.84 2.93 5.17
N ALA A 156 -7.93 3.04 4.20
CA ALA A 156 -6.89 4.05 4.18
C ALA A 156 -7.46 5.48 4.17
N MET A 157 -8.45 5.74 3.30
CA MET A 157 -9.13 7.04 3.23
C MET A 157 -9.93 7.33 4.50
N MET A 158 -10.75 6.40 4.97
CA MET A 158 -11.56 6.58 6.19
C MET A 158 -10.66 6.90 7.40
N LYS A 159 -9.58 6.13 7.60
CA LYS A 159 -8.61 6.38 8.67
C LYS A 159 -7.97 7.76 8.54
N GLY A 160 -7.63 8.16 7.31
CA GLY A 160 -7.11 9.49 7.01
C GLY A 160 -8.09 10.61 7.37
N TYR A 161 -9.36 10.49 7.00
CA TYR A 161 -10.40 11.46 7.34
C TYR A 161 -10.63 11.57 8.84
N ILE A 162 -10.75 10.45 9.56
CA ILE A 162 -10.91 10.44 11.02
C ILE A 162 -9.73 11.14 11.70
N LYS A 163 -8.51 10.86 11.24
CA LYS A 163 -7.31 11.51 11.78
C LYS A 163 -7.30 13.02 11.53
N ASN A 164 -7.78 13.43 10.36
CA ASN A 164 -7.87 14.83 9.93
C ASN A 164 -9.16 15.53 10.36
N LYS A 165 -9.92 14.95 11.32
CA LYS A 165 -11.16 15.55 11.87
C LYS A 165 -12.27 15.76 10.84
N GLN A 166 -12.32 14.92 9.81
CA GLN A 166 -13.35 14.91 8.77
C GLN A 166 -14.23 13.66 8.87
N ALA A 167 -14.70 13.32 10.08
CA ALA A 167 -15.50 12.12 10.33
C ALA A 167 -16.70 11.94 9.38
N SER A 168 -17.40 13.03 9.03
CA SER A 168 -18.52 12.99 8.07
C SER A 168 -18.13 12.33 6.75
N LYS A 169 -16.99 12.73 6.16
CA LYS A 169 -16.51 12.14 4.90
C LYS A 169 -16.12 10.66 5.05
N ALA A 170 -15.63 10.26 6.23
CA ALA A 170 -15.36 8.84 6.50
C ALA A 170 -16.64 8.02 6.53
N ILE A 171 -17.71 8.56 7.11
CA ILE A 171 -19.03 7.93 7.14
C ILE A 171 -19.61 7.83 5.72
N ASP A 172 -19.52 8.90 4.93
CA ASP A 172 -20.02 8.94 3.55
C ASP A 172 -19.38 7.86 2.66
N LEU A 173 -18.09 7.57 2.88
CA LEU A 173 -17.37 6.53 2.13
C LEU A 173 -17.93 5.12 2.36
N VAL A 174 -18.49 4.83 3.53
CA VAL A 174 -19.03 3.48 3.82
C VAL A 174 -20.18 3.14 2.88
N ASN A 175 -20.97 4.14 2.47
CA ASN A 175 -22.09 3.95 1.55
C ASN A 175 -21.65 3.52 0.14
N GLN A 176 -20.36 3.67 -0.20
CA GLN A 176 -19.79 3.23 -1.48
C GLN A 176 -19.28 1.77 -1.43
N ILE A 177 -19.38 1.11 -0.28
CA ILE A 177 -18.89 -0.24 -0.04
C ILE A 177 -20.09 -1.18 0.12
N ASP A 178 -20.27 -2.08 -0.84
CA ASP A 178 -21.38 -3.05 -0.81
C ASP A 178 -21.35 -3.96 0.43
N LYS A 179 -20.15 -4.45 0.78
CA LYS A 179 -19.93 -5.34 1.93
C LYS A 179 -18.75 -4.87 2.78
N PRO A 180 -19.00 -4.00 3.76
CA PRO A 180 -18.00 -3.60 4.75
C PRO A 180 -17.45 -4.81 5.50
N ASP A 181 -16.13 -4.93 5.55
CA ASP A 181 -15.49 -5.88 6.46
C ASP A 181 -15.45 -5.31 7.89
N GLU A 182 -14.98 -6.14 8.81
CA GLU A 182 -14.82 -5.77 10.21
C GLU A 182 -13.96 -4.50 10.42
N ILE A 183 -12.93 -4.30 9.59
CA ILE A 183 -12.05 -3.15 9.68
C ILE A 183 -12.80 -1.87 9.29
N ILE A 184 -13.58 -1.90 8.22
CA ILE A 184 -14.42 -0.78 7.79
C ILE A 184 -15.47 -0.45 8.84
N ILE A 185 -16.14 -1.44 9.42
CA ILE A 185 -17.14 -1.21 10.48
C ILE A 185 -16.48 -0.59 11.72
N ASN A 186 -15.32 -1.08 12.13
CA ASN A 186 -14.56 -0.47 13.22
C ASN A 186 -14.19 1.00 12.92
N LEU A 187 -13.76 1.31 11.69
CA LEU A 187 -13.48 2.69 11.29
C LEU A 187 -14.75 3.55 11.28
N LEU A 188 -15.90 2.99 10.87
CA LEU A 188 -17.19 3.68 10.93
C LEU A 188 -17.54 4.06 12.38
N PHE A 189 -17.43 3.13 13.33
CA PHE A 189 -17.69 3.43 14.74
C PHE A 189 -16.75 4.51 15.29
N ASN A 190 -15.46 4.44 14.96
CA ASN A 190 -14.52 5.50 15.32
C ASN A 190 -14.91 6.88 14.72
N ALA A 191 -15.43 6.91 13.50
CA ALA A 191 -15.93 8.13 12.87
C ALA A 191 -17.21 8.65 13.56
N CYS A 192 -18.18 7.76 13.85
CA CYS A 192 -19.39 8.10 14.58
C CYS A 192 -19.07 8.63 15.98
N ALA A 193 -18.17 7.97 16.70
CA ALA A 193 -17.67 8.40 18.01
C ALA A 193 -17.03 9.80 17.95
N GLN A 194 -16.28 10.09 16.88
CA GLN A 194 -15.70 11.42 16.67
C GLN A 194 -16.76 12.48 16.35
N LEU A 195 -17.85 12.11 15.67
CA LEU A 195 -18.92 13.04 15.30
C LEU A 195 -19.86 13.33 16.48
N GLY A 196 -20.24 12.31 17.25
CA GLY A 196 -21.01 12.45 18.49
C GLY A 196 -22.42 13.01 18.31
N THR A 197 -23.03 12.85 17.13
CA THR A 197 -24.37 13.36 16.83
C THR A 197 -25.45 12.27 16.89
N LEU A 198 -26.72 12.68 16.88
CA LEU A 198 -27.85 11.76 16.84
C LEU A 198 -27.91 10.98 15.53
N GLU A 199 -27.53 11.60 14.39
CA GLU A 199 -27.43 10.89 13.11
C GLU A 199 -26.37 9.79 13.17
N ALA A 200 -25.22 10.06 13.80
CA ALA A 200 -24.18 9.07 14.04
C ALA A 200 -24.69 7.93 14.93
N LEU A 201 -25.45 8.23 15.98
CA LEU A 201 -26.07 7.21 16.85
C LEU A 201 -27.01 6.29 16.06
N ASN A 202 -27.89 6.87 15.23
CA ASN A 202 -28.82 6.09 14.42
C ASN A 202 -28.07 5.12 13.49
N LEU A 203 -26.96 5.58 12.92
CA LEU A 203 -26.10 4.73 12.08
C LEU A 203 -25.41 3.64 12.90
N VAL A 204 -24.87 3.97 14.08
CA VAL A 204 -24.25 2.99 14.99
C VAL A 204 -25.25 1.88 15.35
N ASN A 205 -26.46 2.25 15.76
CA ASN A 205 -27.52 1.30 16.13
C ASN A 205 -28.00 0.46 14.95
N LYS A 206 -28.12 1.05 13.76
CA LYS A 206 -28.44 0.29 12.54
C LYS A 206 -27.37 -0.75 12.26
N VAL A 207 -26.12 -0.31 12.19
CA VAL A 207 -24.99 -1.19 11.83
C VAL A 207 -24.79 -2.26 12.90
N SER A 208 -24.87 -1.93 14.19
CA SER A 208 -24.68 -2.90 15.29
C SER A 208 -25.65 -4.07 15.23
N ASN A 209 -26.90 -3.83 14.79
CA ASN A 209 -27.92 -4.87 14.64
C ASN A 209 -27.67 -5.77 13.42
N GLU A 210 -26.95 -5.25 12.41
CA GLU A 210 -26.62 -5.95 11.16
C GLU A 210 -25.23 -6.62 11.20
N ILE A 211 -24.43 -6.41 12.26
CA ILE A 211 -23.09 -7.00 12.38
C ILE A 211 -23.18 -8.54 12.34
N PRO A 212 -22.44 -9.21 11.43
CA PRO A 212 -22.33 -10.66 11.41
C PRO A 212 -21.90 -11.24 12.75
N LYS A 213 -22.55 -12.32 13.21
CA LYS A 213 -22.21 -13.00 14.48
C LYS A 213 -20.72 -13.37 14.58
N SER A 214 -20.05 -13.61 13.45
CA SER A 214 -18.61 -13.89 13.38
C SER A 214 -17.73 -12.76 13.93
N PHE A 215 -18.21 -11.52 13.97
CA PHE A 215 -17.45 -10.36 14.45
C PHE A 215 -17.72 -10.05 15.93
N HIS A 216 -18.67 -10.75 16.57
CA HIS A 216 -19.07 -10.46 17.96
C HIS A 216 -17.99 -10.83 18.98
N SER A 217 -17.00 -11.65 18.60
CA SER A 217 -15.86 -11.98 19.46
C SER A 217 -14.71 -10.98 19.38
N ASN A 218 -14.78 -9.98 18.50
CA ASN A 218 -13.68 -9.03 18.31
C ASN A 218 -13.74 -7.87 19.30
N SER A 219 -12.84 -7.90 20.29
CA SER A 219 -12.74 -6.87 21.32
C SER A 219 -12.42 -5.48 20.76
N ILE A 220 -11.69 -5.36 19.65
CA ILE A 220 -11.38 -4.06 19.04
C ILE A 220 -12.67 -3.43 18.50
N LEU A 221 -13.47 -4.22 17.78
CA LEU A 221 -14.75 -3.77 17.23
C LEU A 221 -15.74 -3.42 18.36
N LEU A 222 -15.85 -4.27 19.38
CA LEU A 222 -16.72 -4.03 20.53
C LEU A 222 -16.32 -2.76 21.30
N ASN A 223 -15.02 -2.53 21.49
CA ASN A 223 -14.53 -1.31 22.14
C ASN A 223 -14.84 -0.06 21.31
N ALA A 224 -14.75 -0.13 19.97
CA ALA A 224 -15.12 0.97 19.10
C ALA A 224 -16.64 1.24 19.10
N LEU A 225 -17.45 0.18 19.10
CA LEU A 225 -18.91 0.28 19.27
C LEU A 225 -19.26 0.96 20.59
N LEU A 226 -18.64 0.51 21.68
CA LEU A 226 -18.83 1.08 23.01
C LEU A 226 -18.47 2.57 23.03
N ASP A 227 -17.30 2.95 22.51
CA ASP A 227 -16.89 4.36 22.43
C ASP A 227 -17.86 5.20 21.61
N ALA A 228 -18.38 4.64 20.50
CA ALA A 228 -19.37 5.30 19.67
C ALA A 228 -20.70 5.51 20.41
N LEU A 229 -21.23 4.48 21.09
CA LEU A 229 -22.48 4.58 21.87
C LEU A 229 -22.34 5.60 22.99
N MET A 230 -21.22 5.57 23.75
CA MET A 230 -20.96 6.53 24.82
C MET A 230 -20.89 7.97 24.30
N LYS A 231 -20.16 8.22 23.21
CA LYS A 231 -20.00 9.58 22.66
C LYS A 231 -21.22 10.10 21.94
N CYS A 232 -22.07 9.23 21.40
CA CYS A 232 -23.33 9.65 20.78
C CYS A 232 -24.51 9.68 21.77
N GLY A 233 -24.31 9.27 23.03
CA GLY A 233 -25.26 9.47 24.14
C GLY A 233 -26.15 8.29 24.52
N ASP A 234 -25.94 7.09 23.97
CA ASP A 234 -26.72 5.89 24.29
C ASP A 234 -26.03 5.01 25.35
N ILE A 235 -25.98 5.55 26.57
CA ILE A 235 -25.29 4.92 27.70
C ILE A 235 -25.95 3.59 28.08
N LYS A 236 -27.29 3.48 27.94
CA LYS A 236 -28.02 2.25 28.30
C LYS A 236 -27.65 1.09 27.39
N HIS A 237 -27.56 1.32 26.08
CA HIS A 237 -27.10 0.29 25.15
C HIS A 237 -25.63 -0.07 25.44
N ALA A 238 -24.78 0.93 25.71
CA ALA A 238 -23.39 0.71 26.09
C ALA A 238 -23.25 -0.18 27.35
N GLU A 239 -24.06 0.06 28.39
CA GLU A 239 -24.09 -0.77 29.61
C GLU A 239 -24.46 -2.22 29.32
N SER A 240 -25.48 -2.44 28.48
CA SER A 240 -25.94 -3.80 28.13
C SER A 240 -24.90 -4.65 27.37
N LEU A 241 -23.85 -4.04 26.82
CA LEU A 241 -22.75 -4.76 26.18
C LEU A 241 -21.79 -5.40 27.19
N PHE A 242 -21.77 -4.94 28.44
CA PHE A 242 -20.95 -5.53 29.51
C PHE A 242 -21.63 -6.73 30.20
N ASP A 243 -22.96 -6.83 30.08
CA ASP A 243 -23.78 -7.86 30.71
C ASP A 243 -23.90 -9.15 29.88
N LYS A 244 -23.16 -9.25 28.77
CA LYS A 244 -23.11 -10.41 27.84
C LYS A 244 -21.76 -11.11 27.86
#